data_AF-A0A948SH65-F1
#
_entry.id   AF-A0A948SH65-F1
#
_cell.length_a   1.000
_cell.length_b   1.000
_cell.length_c   1.000
_cell.angle_alpha   90.00
_cell.angle_beta   90.00
_cell.angle_gamma   90.00
#
_symmetry.space_group_name_H-M   'P 1'
#
loop_
_entity.id
_entity.type
_entity.pdbx_description
1 polymer ?
#
loop_
_entity_poly.entity_id
_entity_poly.type
_entity_poly.pdbx_seq_one_letter_code
_entity_poly.pdbx_strand_id
1 'polypeptide(L)'
;MTFYPREGGPGARRYAGFAIRVVVLGLIQAAALWGMSAVIPGVDVPSFKAGIAVVVLLALFNALLWPFITRLILPLTVLTFGVLGLVATTLAIWLILDLIDSSEPTLFGAFCAAIVMTLVTTIGGTLLDVDGDAYHLRIVRRRLGKERRQNATDVPGTIFFEIDGLAEPLLREAIAG
;
A
#
# COMPACT_ATOMS: atom_id res chain seq x y z
N MET A 1 -43.10 -7.66 5.85
CA MET A 1 -42.12 -6.88 6.64
C MET A 1 -41.07 -7.88 7.13
N THR A 2 -40.04 -8.15 6.32
CA THR A 2 -39.08 -9.23 6.55
C THR A 2 -37.81 -8.64 7.14
N PHE A 3 -37.51 -9.03 8.38
CA PHE A 3 -36.26 -8.70 9.08
C PHE A 3 -35.08 -9.35 8.35
N TYR A 4 -34.23 -8.55 7.69
CA TYR A 4 -32.88 -8.99 7.36
C TYR A 4 -32.04 -8.96 8.64
N PRO A 5 -31.48 -10.09 9.12
CA PRO A 5 -30.49 -10.05 10.17
C PRO A 5 -29.24 -9.38 9.59
N ARG A 6 -28.80 -8.27 10.20
CA ARG A 6 -27.47 -7.70 9.95
C ARG A 6 -26.44 -8.75 10.36
N GLU A 7 -25.88 -9.47 9.38
CA GLU A 7 -24.71 -10.31 9.62
C GLU A 7 -23.62 -9.43 10.25
N GLY A 8 -23.19 -9.79 11.46
CA GLY A 8 -22.20 -9.06 12.24
C GLY A 8 -20.95 -8.81 11.41
N GLY A 9 -20.58 -7.53 11.30
CA GLY A 9 -19.50 -7.08 10.44
C GLY A 9 -18.17 -7.78 10.77
N PRO A 10 -17.31 -8.04 9.77
CA PRO A 10 -15.96 -8.54 9.98
C PRO A 10 -15.07 -7.44 10.61
N GLY A 11 -15.30 -7.12 11.88
CA GLY A 11 -14.91 -5.84 12.46
C GLY A 11 -13.69 -5.83 13.38
N ALA A 12 -13.16 -6.97 13.84
CA ALA A 12 -12.00 -6.97 14.74
C ALA A 12 -10.75 -7.57 14.07
N ARG A 13 -10.91 -8.74 13.44
CA ARG A 13 -9.79 -9.45 12.79
C ARG A 13 -9.20 -8.70 11.59
N ARG A 14 -10.04 -7.97 10.84
CA ARG A 14 -9.59 -7.15 9.69
C ARG A 14 -8.77 -5.94 10.14
N TYR A 15 -9.24 -5.21 11.15
CA TYR A 15 -8.52 -4.06 11.69
C TYR A 15 -7.23 -4.48 12.41
N ALA A 16 -7.24 -5.62 13.09
CA ALA A 16 -6.03 -6.20 13.68
C ALA A 16 -4.99 -6.59 12.61
N GLY A 17 -5.41 -7.24 11.51
CA GLY A 17 -4.50 -7.57 10.41
C GLY A 17 -3.89 -6.33 9.75
N PHE A 18 -4.71 -5.30 9.51
CA PHE A 18 -4.23 -4.01 9.01
C PHE A 18 -3.24 -3.35 9.98
N ALA A 19 -3.57 -3.28 11.27
CA ALA A 19 -2.67 -2.70 12.28
C ALA A 19 -1.34 -3.45 12.38
N ILE A 20 -1.37 -4.79 12.38
CA ILE A 20 -0.16 -5.63 12.38
C ILE A 20 0.68 -5.34 11.13
N ARG A 21 0.07 -5.27 9.94
CA ARG A 21 0.77 -4.95 8.69
C ARG A 21 1.46 -3.58 8.77
N VAL A 22 0.76 -2.55 9.26
CA VAL A 22 1.31 -1.20 9.43
C VAL A 22 2.49 -1.21 10.41
N VAL A 23 2.35 -1.88 11.55
CA VAL A 23 3.42 -1.97 12.56
C VAL A 23 4.63 -2.72 12.00
N VAL A 24 4.42 -3.87 11.36
CA VAL A 24 5.52 -4.68 10.77
C VAL A 24 6.25 -3.89 9.68
N LEU A 25 5.52 -3.25 8.76
CA LEU A 25 6.14 -2.39 7.73
C LEU A 25 6.90 -1.22 8.36
N GLY A 26 6.34 -0.58 9.39
CA GLY A 26 7.01 0.49 10.12
C GLY A 26 8.32 0.03 10.78
N LEU A 27 8.32 -1.16 11.39
CA LEU A 27 9.52 -1.74 11.99
C LEU A 27 10.58 -2.11 10.95
N ILE A 28 10.18 -2.67 9.80
CA ILE A 28 11.11 -2.98 8.71
C ILE A 28 11.73 -1.68 8.17
N GLN A 29 10.93 -0.62 8.00
CA GLN A 29 11.40 0.70 7.57
C GLN A 29 12.38 1.32 8.58
N ALA A 30 12.08 1.22 9.88
CA ALA A 30 12.97 1.68 10.94
C ALA A 30 14.31 0.93 10.93
N ALA A 31 14.27 -0.39 10.76
CA ALA A 31 15.46 -1.23 10.67
C ALA A 31 16.28 -0.92 9.41
N ALA A 32 15.62 -0.66 8.27
CA ALA A 32 16.30 -0.25 7.04
C ALA A 32 17.00 1.10 7.20
N LEU A 33 16.35 2.07 7.85
CA LEU A 33 16.94 3.37 8.15
C LEU A 33 18.15 3.25 9.09
N TRP A 34 18.03 2.44 10.15
CA TRP A 34 19.13 2.17 11.07
C TRP A 34 20.29 1.41 10.40
N GLY A 35 19.98 0.48 9.49
CA GLY A 35 20.99 -0.18 8.67
C GLY A 35 21.72 0.79 7.73
N MET A 36 21.01 1.80 7.21
CA MET A 36 21.59 2.82 6.35
C MET A 36 22.57 3.74 7.07
N SER A 37 22.40 4.04 8.35
CA SER A 37 23.39 4.84 9.10
C SER A 37 24.75 4.14 9.22
N ALA A 38 24.81 2.81 9.04
CA ALA A 38 26.07 2.07 9.01
C ALA A 38 26.75 2.09 7.62
N VAL A 39 26.02 2.44 6.57
CA VAL A 39 26.46 2.33 5.16
C VAL A 39 26.61 3.70 4.49
N ILE A 40 25.83 4.70 4.91
CA ILE A 40 25.78 6.03 4.31
C ILE A 40 26.58 7.01 5.18
N PRO A 41 27.69 7.57 4.68
CA PRO A 41 28.42 8.64 5.37
C PRO A 41 27.53 9.88 5.54
N GLY A 42 27.49 10.46 6.74
CA GLY A 42 26.73 11.69 7.04
C GLY A 42 25.30 11.46 7.57
N VAL A 43 24.97 10.24 7.98
CA VAL A 43 23.79 9.95 8.80
C VAL A 43 24.30 9.44 10.14
N ASP A 44 24.34 10.31 11.15
CA ASP A 44 24.66 9.87 12.51
C ASP A 44 23.57 8.91 13.01
N VAL A 45 23.98 7.96 13.86
CA VAL A 45 23.04 6.98 14.39
C VAL A 45 22.17 7.68 15.44
N PRO A 46 20.86 7.83 15.21
CA PRO A 46 20.00 8.41 16.22
C PRO A 46 19.99 7.46 17.42
N SER A 47 20.14 8.01 18.63
CA SER A 47 19.96 7.23 19.87
C SER A 47 18.67 6.40 19.82
N PHE A 48 18.59 5.28 20.55
CA PHE A 48 17.38 4.43 20.53
C PHE A 48 16.06 5.21 20.75
N LYS A 49 16.09 6.25 21.58
CA LYS A 49 14.97 7.18 21.80
C LYS A 49 14.67 8.03 20.55
N ALA A 50 15.69 8.52 19.87
CA ALA A 50 15.53 9.25 18.61
C ALA A 50 14.98 8.34 17.51
N GLY A 51 15.42 7.08 17.41
CA GLY A 51 14.85 6.10 16.47
C GLY A 51 13.35 5.87 16.66
N ILE A 52 12.88 5.78 17.91
CA ILE A 52 11.43 5.72 18.20
C ILE A 52 10.72 7.02 17.78
N ALA A 53 11.31 8.18 18.07
CA ALA A 53 10.75 9.47 17.67
C ALA A 53 10.61 9.60 16.14
N VAL A 54 11.61 9.12 15.37
CA VAL A 54 11.55 9.03 13.90
C VAL A 54 10.35 8.23 13.44
N VAL A 55 10.17 7.01 13.96
CA VAL A 55 9.06 6.14 13.54
C VAL A 55 7.72 6.79 13.83
N VAL A 56 7.56 7.41 15.00
CA VAL A 56 6.30 8.06 15.40
C VAL A 56 6.02 9.29 14.54
N LEU A 57 7.01 10.18 14.33
CA LEU A 57 6.84 11.38 13.52
C LEU A 57 6.60 11.04 12.05
N LEU A 58 7.30 10.06 11.51
CA LEU A 58 7.10 9.58 10.14
C LEU A 58 5.71 8.96 9.98
N ALA A 59 5.24 8.18 10.96
CA ALA A 59 3.90 7.63 10.95
C ALA A 59 2.83 8.73 10.99
N LEU A 60 3.02 9.76 11.82
CA LEU A 60 2.11 10.90 11.91
C LEU A 60 2.12 11.73 10.61
N PHE A 61 3.29 12.01 10.05
CA PHE A 61 3.45 12.69 8.77
C PHE A 61 2.71 11.94 7.66
N ASN A 62 2.89 10.63 7.58
CA ASN A 62 2.24 9.78 6.57
C ASN A 62 0.73 9.66 6.78
N ALA A 63 0.25 9.69 8.03
CA ALA A 63 -1.17 9.62 8.34
C ALA A 63 -1.91 10.94 8.08
N LEU A 64 -1.26 12.08 8.37
CA LEU A 64 -1.91 13.39 8.32
C LEU A 64 -1.57 14.16 7.05
N LEU A 65 -0.28 14.36 6.75
CA LEU A 65 0.16 15.30 5.72
C LEU A 65 0.20 14.65 4.34
N TRP A 66 0.73 13.43 4.25
CA TRP A 66 0.90 12.73 2.98
C TRP A 66 -0.38 12.60 2.13
N PRO A 67 -1.58 12.33 2.68
CA PRO A 67 -2.81 12.26 1.88
C PRO A 67 -3.18 13.58 1.18
N PHE A 68 -2.91 14.72 1.82
CA PHE A 68 -3.15 16.03 1.22
C PHE A 68 -2.08 16.38 0.19
N ILE A 69 -0.81 16.12 0.51
CA ILE A 69 0.33 16.36 -0.39
C ILE A 69 0.16 15.56 -1.67
N THR A 70 -0.04 14.24 -1.56
CA THR A 70 -0.23 13.35 -2.71
C THR A 70 -1.40 13.79 -3.57
N ARG A 71 -2.54 14.17 -2.98
CA ARG A 71 -3.68 14.69 -3.75
C ARG A 71 -3.33 15.94 -4.57
N LEU A 72 -2.48 16.83 -4.04
CA LEU A 72 -2.05 18.04 -4.72
C LEU A 72 -1.03 17.73 -5.84
N ILE A 73 -0.05 16.87 -5.56
CA ILE A 73 1.05 16.58 -6.50
C ILE A 73 0.71 15.47 -7.49
N LEU A 74 -0.34 14.67 -7.30
CA LEU A 74 -0.71 13.54 -8.16
C LEU A 74 -0.74 13.88 -9.66
N PRO A 75 -1.44 14.94 -10.14
CA PRO A 75 -1.46 15.25 -11.56
C PRO A 75 -0.07 15.54 -12.13
N LEU A 76 0.77 16.23 -11.34
CA LEU A 76 2.15 16.53 -11.71
C LEU A 76 3.05 15.28 -11.63
N THR A 77 2.76 14.38 -10.68
CA THR A 77 3.47 13.12 -10.52
C THR A 77 3.21 12.21 -11.71
N VAL A 78 1.96 12.15 -12.20
CA VAL A 78 1.62 11.43 -13.44
C VAL A 78 2.31 12.08 -14.65
N LEU A 79 2.29 13.42 -14.74
CA LEU A 79 2.95 14.15 -15.83
C LEU A 79 4.47 13.91 -15.89
N THR A 80 5.10 13.72 -14.73
CA THR A 80 6.54 13.46 -14.58
C THR A 80 6.88 11.97 -14.51
N PHE A 81 5.94 11.08 -14.84
CA PHE A 81 6.11 9.62 -14.77
C PHE A 81 6.64 9.12 -13.41
N GLY A 82 6.21 9.75 -12.31
CA GLY A 82 6.59 9.39 -10.95
C GLY A 82 7.85 10.06 -10.40
N VAL A 83 8.62 10.79 -11.23
CA VAL A 83 9.86 11.46 -10.78
C VAL A 83 9.57 12.48 -9.67
N LEU A 84 8.50 13.26 -9.78
CA LEU A 84 8.11 14.19 -8.73
C LEU A 84 7.77 13.48 -7.41
N GLY A 85 7.22 12.26 -7.47
CA GLY A 85 6.97 11.45 -6.29
C GLY A 85 8.27 11.05 -5.58
N LEU A 86 9.30 10.68 -6.34
CA LEU A 86 10.62 10.37 -5.78
C LEU A 86 11.27 11.60 -5.12
N VAL A 87 11.15 12.77 -5.75
CA VAL A 87 11.61 14.05 -5.18
C VAL A 87 10.84 14.38 -3.90
N ALA A 88 9.51 14.22 -3.90
CA ALA A 88 8.68 14.46 -2.72
C ALA A 88 9.04 13.52 -1.55
N THR A 89 9.25 12.23 -1.81
CA THR A 89 9.72 11.26 -0.80
C THR A 89 11.10 11.62 -0.26
N THR A 90 12.02 12.05 -1.13
CA THR A 90 13.36 12.51 -0.75
C THR A 90 13.29 13.72 0.18
N LEU A 91 12.50 14.74 -0.20
CA LEU A 91 12.32 15.95 0.59
C LEU A 91 11.64 15.66 1.94
N ALA A 92 10.66 14.75 1.96
CA ALA A 92 10.00 14.34 3.20
C ALA A 92 10.99 13.68 4.17
N ILE A 93 11.81 12.74 3.68
CA ILE A 93 12.83 12.08 4.50
C ILE A 93 13.87 13.08 4.99
N TRP A 94 14.35 13.96 4.10
CA TRP A 94 15.30 15.01 4.45
C TRP A 94 14.77 15.90 5.58
N LEU A 95 13.55 16.41 5.43
CA LEU A 95 12.91 17.30 6.42
C LEU A 95 12.70 16.60 7.78
N ILE A 96 12.31 15.32 7.76
CA ILE A 96 12.07 14.55 8.98
C ILE A 96 13.39 14.26 9.70
N LEU A 97 14.45 13.90 8.98
CA LEU A 97 15.77 13.66 9.56
C LEU A 97 16.36 14.95 10.14
N ASP A 98 16.26 16.06 9.41
CA ASP A 98 16.69 17.39 9.85
C ASP A 98 15.99 17.81 11.15
N LEU A 99 14.67 17.59 11.23
CA LEU A 99 13.87 17.93 12.41
C LEU A 99 14.23 17.11 13.66
N ILE A 100 14.72 15.88 13.51
CA ILE A 100 14.85 14.94 14.62
C ILE A 100 16.27 14.89 15.18
N ASP A 101 17.26 14.81 14.31
CA ASP A 101 18.64 14.53 14.73
C ASP A 101 19.55 15.77 14.59
N SER A 102 19.04 16.88 14.01
CA SER A 102 19.80 18.12 13.77
C SER A 102 21.14 17.89 13.04
N SER A 103 21.30 16.73 12.40
CA SER A 103 22.55 16.26 11.80
C SER A 103 22.80 16.82 10.40
N GLU A 104 22.02 17.81 9.95
CA GLU A 104 22.06 18.37 8.58
C GLU A 104 22.22 17.28 7.50
N PRO A 105 21.22 16.38 7.33
CA PRO A 105 21.33 15.27 6.40
C PRO A 105 21.60 15.79 4.98
N THR A 106 22.57 15.19 4.28
CA THR A 106 22.84 15.58 2.89
C THR A 106 21.67 15.20 1.99
N LEU A 107 21.39 16.02 0.96
CA LEU A 107 20.35 15.71 -0.04
C LEU A 107 20.59 14.36 -0.73
N PHE A 108 21.85 13.99 -0.97
CA PHE A 108 22.22 12.71 -1.56
C PHE A 108 21.91 11.55 -0.60
N GLY A 109 22.23 11.69 0.69
CA GLY A 109 21.88 10.69 1.70
C GLY A 109 20.37 10.48 1.82
N ALA A 110 19.60 11.57 1.84
CA ALA A 110 18.14 11.51 1.85
C ALA A 110 17.57 10.87 0.57
N PHE A 111 18.18 11.12 -0.60
CA PHE A 111 17.79 10.50 -1.85
C PHE A 111 18.04 8.99 -1.87
N CYS A 112 19.22 8.55 -1.41
CA CYS A 112 19.52 7.13 -1.24
C CYS A 112 18.54 6.47 -0.24
N ALA A 113 18.24 7.14 0.86
CA ALA A 113 17.25 6.68 1.83
C ALA A 113 15.85 6.56 1.21
N ALA A 114 15.42 7.52 0.40
CA ALA A 114 14.15 7.46 -0.32
C ALA A 114 14.06 6.23 -1.23
N ILE A 115 15.13 5.92 -1.97
CA ILE A 115 15.17 4.74 -2.83
C ILE A 115 15.04 3.46 -2.01
N VAL A 116 15.87 3.29 -0.98
CA VAL A 116 15.87 2.09 -0.13
C VAL A 116 14.51 1.91 0.55
N MET A 117 13.98 2.97 1.16
CA MET A 117 12.68 2.95 1.85
C MET A 117 11.53 2.63 0.89
N THR A 118 11.59 3.12 -0.35
CA THR A 118 10.60 2.79 -1.38
C THR A 118 10.69 1.32 -1.78
N LEU A 119 11.90 0.79 -2.00
CA LEU A 119 12.11 -0.62 -2.32
C LEU A 119 11.65 -1.54 -1.20
N VAL A 120 12.04 -1.23 0.04
CA VAL A 120 11.66 -1.98 1.24
C VAL A 120 10.15 -1.97 1.44
N THR A 121 9.50 -0.82 1.29
CA THR A 121 8.03 -0.74 1.38
C THR A 121 7.35 -1.48 0.25
N THR A 122 7.87 -1.43 -0.96
CA THR A 122 7.30 -2.14 -2.11
C THR A 122 7.39 -3.64 -1.92
N ILE A 123 8.57 -4.16 -1.55
CA ILE A 123 8.80 -5.59 -1.34
C ILE A 123 8.08 -6.09 -0.08
N GLY A 124 8.24 -5.40 1.05
CA GLY A 124 7.56 -5.75 2.28
C GLY A 124 6.04 -5.66 2.14
N GLY A 125 5.57 -4.64 1.41
CA GLY A 125 4.16 -4.41 1.13
C GLY A 125 3.56 -5.56 0.34
N THR A 126 4.23 -6.03 -0.71
CA THR A 126 3.77 -7.17 -1.54
C THR A 126 3.85 -8.48 -0.78
N LEU A 127 4.94 -8.75 -0.06
CA LEU A 127 5.09 -9.98 0.74
C LEU A 127 4.04 -10.09 1.85
N LEU A 128 3.66 -8.96 2.46
CA LEU A 128 2.63 -8.91 3.50
C LEU A 128 1.19 -8.84 2.95
N ASP A 129 0.99 -8.52 1.66
CA ASP A 129 -0.34 -8.48 1.04
C ASP A 129 -0.86 -9.85 0.61
N VAL A 130 0.01 -10.87 0.56
CA VAL A 130 -0.33 -12.23 0.08
C VAL A 130 -1.54 -12.83 0.83
N ASP A 131 -1.80 -12.41 2.06
CA ASP A 131 -2.96 -12.85 2.84
C ASP A 131 -4.31 -12.22 2.40
N GLY A 132 -4.29 -11.04 1.79
CA GLY A 132 -5.48 -10.30 1.34
C GLY A 132 -6.21 -11.01 0.20
N ASP A 133 -5.47 -11.50 -0.79
CA ASP A 133 -5.99 -12.26 -1.93
C ASP A 133 -6.59 -13.60 -1.49
N ALA A 134 -5.90 -14.29 -0.58
CA ALA A 134 -6.39 -15.54 0.01
C ALA A 134 -7.71 -15.34 0.76
N TYR A 135 -7.94 -14.18 1.38
CA TYR A 135 -9.20 -13.85 2.04
C TYR A 135 -10.34 -13.58 1.05
N HIS A 136 -10.08 -12.84 -0.04
CA HIS A 136 -11.06 -12.61 -1.11
C HIS A 136 -11.51 -13.93 -1.75
N LEU A 137 -10.56 -14.82 -2.07
CA LEU A 137 -10.86 -16.14 -2.63
C LEU A 137 -11.66 -17.02 -1.67
N ARG A 138 -11.42 -16.93 -0.35
CA ARG A 138 -12.21 -17.65 0.66
C ARG A 138 -13.66 -17.15 0.74
N ILE A 139 -13.91 -15.86 0.57
CA ILE A 139 -15.28 -15.31 0.55
C ILE A 139 -16.01 -15.75 -0.72
N VAL A 140 -15.37 -15.64 -1.89
CA VAL A 140 -15.96 -16.06 -3.17
C VAL A 140 -16.31 -17.55 -3.10
N ARG A 141 -15.38 -18.40 -2.66
CA ARG A 141 -15.63 -19.85 -2.51
C ARG A 141 -16.77 -20.16 -1.53
N ARG A 142 -16.88 -19.42 -0.42
CA ARG A 142 -17.98 -19.60 0.54
C ARG A 142 -19.34 -19.20 -0.04
N ARG A 143 -19.41 -18.14 -0.84
CA ARG A 143 -20.65 -17.73 -1.52
C ARG A 143 -21.04 -18.70 -2.62
N LEU A 144 -20.09 -19.12 -3.45
CA LEU A 144 -20.32 -20.12 -4.50
C LEU A 144 -20.87 -21.44 -3.93
N GLY A 145 -20.34 -21.93 -2.81
CA GLY A 145 -20.83 -23.17 -2.19
C GLY A 145 -22.24 -23.09 -1.61
N LYS A 146 -22.68 -21.89 -1.19
CA LYS A 146 -24.01 -21.66 -0.60
C LYS A 146 -25.07 -21.40 -1.68
N GLU A 147 -24.72 -20.64 -2.72
CA GLU A 147 -25.60 -20.33 -3.86
C GLU A 147 -25.84 -21.54 -4.77
N ARG A 148 -24.86 -22.43 -4.96
CA ARG A 148 -25.04 -23.65 -5.79
C ARG A 148 -26.18 -24.55 -5.32
N ARG A 149 -26.51 -24.52 -4.03
CA ARG A 149 -27.64 -25.26 -3.44
C ARG A 149 -28.99 -24.54 -3.57
N GLN A 150 -28.99 -23.23 -3.79
CA GLN A 150 -30.21 -22.41 -3.85
C GLN A 150 -30.60 -22.02 -5.28
N ASN A 151 -29.65 -21.98 -6.22
CA ASN A 151 -29.84 -21.57 -7.62
C ASN A 151 -29.76 -22.75 -8.62
N ALA A 152 -29.94 -23.98 -8.16
CA ALA A 152 -30.12 -25.12 -9.07
C ALA A 152 -31.46 -24.93 -9.79
N THR A 153 -31.42 -24.69 -11.10
CA THR A 153 -32.60 -24.45 -11.92
C THR A 153 -32.51 -25.30 -13.18
N ASP A 154 -33.63 -25.87 -13.61
CA ASP A 154 -33.71 -26.72 -14.82
C ASP A 154 -33.87 -25.89 -16.11
N VAL A 155 -33.95 -24.57 -15.98
CA VAL A 155 -34.00 -23.62 -17.10
C VAL A 155 -32.57 -23.26 -17.53
N PRO A 156 -32.26 -23.17 -18.84
CA PRO A 156 -30.94 -22.74 -19.30
C PRO A 156 -30.51 -21.41 -18.69
N GLY A 157 -29.33 -21.38 -18.06
CA GLY A 157 -28.75 -20.15 -17.51
C GLY A 157 -28.00 -19.32 -18.55
N THR A 158 -27.81 -18.03 -18.28
CA THR A 158 -26.99 -17.14 -19.10
C THR A 158 -25.67 -16.84 -18.40
N ILE A 159 -24.55 -17.01 -19.10
CA ILE A 159 -23.23 -16.60 -18.62
C ILE A 159 -22.91 -15.24 -19.23
N PHE A 160 -22.71 -14.24 -18.39
CA PHE A 160 -22.20 -12.94 -18.81
C PHE A 160 -20.68 -12.91 -18.64
N PHE A 161 -19.97 -12.60 -19.72
CA PHE A 161 -18.53 -12.34 -19.71
C PHE A 161 -18.29 -10.87 -19.96
N GLU A 162 -17.53 -10.22 -19.08
CA GLU A 162 -17.04 -8.86 -19.24
C GLU A 162 -15.56 -8.91 -19.64
N ILE A 163 -15.21 -8.27 -20.75
CA ILE A 163 -13.83 -8.17 -21.23
C ILE A 163 -13.47 -6.68 -21.19
N ASP A 164 -12.78 -6.28 -20.13
CA ASP A 164 -12.34 -4.90 -19.95
C ASP A 164 -11.29 -4.54 -21.02
N GLY A 165 -11.46 -3.37 -21.65
CA GLY A 165 -10.57 -2.88 -22.71
C GLY A 165 -10.72 -3.56 -24.08
N LEU A 166 -11.76 -4.37 -24.33
CA LEU A 166 -12.00 -4.93 -25.67
C LEU A 166 -12.49 -3.84 -26.62
N ALA A 167 -11.64 -3.44 -27.56
CA ALA A 167 -12.02 -2.50 -28.59
C ALA A 167 -13.06 -3.12 -29.55
N GLU A 168 -14.06 -2.32 -29.96
CA GLU A 168 -15.09 -2.75 -30.91
C GLU A 168 -14.53 -3.42 -32.18
N PRO A 169 -13.45 -2.91 -32.82
CA PRO A 169 -12.93 -3.54 -34.04
C PRO A 169 -12.41 -4.96 -33.79
N LEU A 170 -11.72 -5.19 -32.67
CA LEU A 170 -11.22 -6.52 -32.28
C LEU A 170 -12.35 -7.50 -32.00
N LEU A 171 -13.44 -7.03 -31.36
CA LEU A 171 -14.63 -7.85 -31.14
C LEU A 171 -15.31 -8.22 -32.47
N ARG A 172 -15.44 -7.25 -33.39
CA ARG A 172 -16.04 -7.50 -34.70
C ARG A 172 -15.22 -8.48 -35.52
N GLU A 173 -13.90 -8.35 -35.53
CA GLU A 173 -13.01 -9.27 -36.25
C GLU A 173 -13.04 -10.69 -35.67
N ALA A 174 -13.02 -10.83 -34.34
CA ALA A 174 -13.10 -12.13 -33.68
C ALA A 174 -14.44 -12.86 -33.88
N ILE A 175 -15.54 -12.11 -34.02
CA ILE A 175 -16.87 -12.68 -34.31
C ILE A 175 -17.06 -12.93 -35.81
N ALA A 176 -16.43 -12.13 -36.67
CA ALA A 176 -16.59 -12.22 -38.12
C ALA A 176 -15.94 -13.46 -38.72
N GLY A 177 -14.90 -14.04 -38.07
CA GLY A 177 -14.31 -15.33 -38.41
C GLY A 177 -13.66 -15.40 -39.80
#